data_AF-A0A0F8Z2M3-F1
#
_entry.id   AF-A0A0F8Z2M3-F1
#
_cell.length_a   1.000
_cell.length_b   1.000
_cell.length_c   1.000
_cell.angle_alpha   90.00
_cell.angle_beta   90.00
_cell.angle_gamma   90.00
#
_symmetry.space_group_name_H-M   'P 1'
#
loop_
_entity.id
_entity.type
_entity.pdbx_description
1 polymer ?
#
loop_
_entity_poly.entity_id
_entity_poly.type
_entity_poly.pdbx_seq_one_letter_code
_entity_poly.pdbx_strand_id
1 'polypeptide(L)'
;MTEGELQFGDESGIAAEIRKFLGVGPYEQVLVTTPQFERPEGGTPPWMPTSKDDFDHLRSLSDKALRFLCLNEWEAGHWLYPGEWYDAIPVGYEIVDINGEVEQFEPGVTDNDIRYGCLAYGFKRMALEAGK
;
A
#
# COMPACT_ATOMS: atom_id res chain seq x y z
N MET A 1 22.32 -14.04 20.34
CA MET A 1 21.31 -13.98 19.27
C MET A 1 21.31 -12.55 18.78
N THR A 2 21.69 -12.34 17.53
CA THR A 2 21.66 -11.05 16.86
C THR A 2 20.24 -10.79 16.40
N GLU A 3 19.71 -9.62 16.73
CA GLU A 3 18.37 -9.17 16.37
C GLU A 3 18.22 -9.18 14.83
N GLY A 4 17.21 -9.86 14.30
CA GLY A 4 16.84 -9.79 12.87
C GLY A 4 17.21 -10.98 11.97
N GLU A 5 17.80 -12.07 12.47
CA GLU A 5 17.99 -13.28 11.65
C GLU A 5 16.70 -14.13 11.61
N LEU A 6 16.23 -14.44 10.39
CA LEU A 6 15.11 -15.38 10.18
C LEU A 6 15.51 -16.78 10.67
N GLN A 7 14.67 -17.40 11.49
CA GLN A 7 14.88 -18.74 12.03
C GLN A 7 13.82 -19.72 11.50
N PHE A 8 14.24 -20.95 11.22
CA PHE A 8 13.31 -22.00 10.80
C PHE A 8 12.43 -22.46 11.98
N GLY A 9 11.31 -23.11 11.64
CA GLY A 9 10.30 -23.55 12.62
C GLY A 9 10.80 -24.54 13.67
N ASP A 10 11.91 -25.21 13.39
CA ASP A 10 12.65 -26.14 14.24
C ASP A 10 13.76 -25.47 15.06
N GLU A 11 14.14 -24.23 14.73
CA GLU A 11 15.19 -23.46 15.40
C GLU A 11 14.62 -22.43 16.38
N SER A 12 13.43 -21.91 16.12
CA SER A 12 12.73 -20.95 16.97
C SER A 12 11.61 -21.61 17.78
N GLY A 13 11.69 -21.52 19.11
CA GLY A 13 10.64 -22.04 20.00
C GLY A 13 9.26 -21.41 19.72
N ILE A 14 9.21 -20.11 19.40
CA ILE A 14 7.97 -19.40 19.05
C ILE A 14 7.43 -19.93 17.71
N ALA A 15 8.29 -20.10 16.70
CA ALA A 15 7.87 -20.61 15.40
C ALA A 15 7.37 -22.07 15.51
N ALA A 16 8.01 -22.89 16.35
CA ALA A 16 7.57 -24.26 16.64
C ALA A 16 6.17 -24.30 17.28
N GLU A 17 5.89 -23.41 18.23
CA GLU A 17 4.58 -23.31 18.88
C GLU A 17 3.49 -22.87 17.90
N ILE A 18 3.76 -21.86 17.06
CA ILE A 18 2.83 -21.40 16.02
C ILE A 18 2.53 -22.54 15.04
N ARG A 19 3.56 -23.24 14.52
CA ARG A 19 3.37 -24.36 13.59
C ARG A 19 2.58 -25.51 14.22
N LYS A 20 2.88 -25.85 15.47
CA LYS A 20 2.13 -26.87 16.23
C LYS A 20 0.67 -26.48 16.38
N PHE A 21 0.38 -25.21 16.68
CA PHE A 21 -0.99 -24.70 16.80
C PHE A 21 -1.74 -24.79 15.46
N LEU A 22 -1.07 -24.45 14.36
CA LEU A 22 -1.63 -24.53 13.01
C LEU A 22 -1.74 -25.97 12.48
N GLY A 23 -1.11 -26.95 13.14
CA GLY A 23 -1.13 -28.36 12.73
C GLY A 23 -0.26 -28.66 11.51
N VAL A 24 0.74 -27.81 11.22
CA VAL A 24 1.60 -27.91 10.03
C VAL A 24 2.99 -28.44 10.38
N GLY A 25 3.63 -29.11 9.44
CA GLY A 25 4.99 -29.64 9.61
C GLY A 25 6.07 -28.54 9.69
N PRO A 26 7.33 -28.84 10.05
CA PRO A 26 8.39 -27.82 10.20
C PRO A 26 8.75 -27.06 8.91
N TYR A 27 8.58 -27.71 7.75
CA TYR A 27 8.95 -27.17 6.43
C TYR A 27 7.73 -26.94 5.52
N GLU A 28 6.52 -27.12 6.04
CA GLU A 28 5.31 -26.88 5.27
C GLU A 28 5.13 -25.38 5.03
N GLN A 29 4.73 -25.02 3.81
CA GLN A 29 4.50 -23.63 3.45
C GLN A 29 3.25 -23.12 4.17
N VAL A 30 3.40 -22.05 4.94
CA VAL A 30 2.28 -21.34 5.56
C VAL A 30 2.08 -20.04 4.79
N LEU A 31 0.91 -19.89 4.18
CA LEU A 31 0.51 -18.63 3.57
C LEU A 31 -0.19 -17.78 4.63
N VAL A 32 0.39 -16.63 4.98
CA VAL A 32 -0.25 -15.64 5.84
C VAL A 32 -0.90 -14.60 4.93
N THR A 33 -2.23 -14.63 4.86
CA THR A 33 -3.01 -13.59 4.18
C THR A 33 -3.77 -12.78 5.21
N THR A 34 -3.70 -11.47 5.10
CA THR A 34 -4.66 -10.60 5.78
C THR A 34 -5.86 -10.34 4.85
N PRO A 35 -7.09 -10.22 5.36
CA PRO A 35 -8.20 -9.75 4.56
C PRO A 35 -7.88 -8.40 3.90
N GLN A 36 -8.34 -8.21 2.66
CA GLN A 36 -8.39 -6.88 2.04
C GLN A 36 -9.41 -6.05 2.81
N PHE A 37 -9.02 -4.86 3.26
CA PHE A 37 -9.94 -3.99 4.02
C PHE A 37 -10.57 -2.98 3.08
N GLU A 38 -11.88 -3.08 2.88
CA GLU A 38 -12.64 -2.13 2.08
C GLU A 38 -12.87 -0.80 2.83
N ARG A 39 -13.33 0.22 2.09
CA ARG A 39 -13.71 1.52 2.68
C ARG A 39 -14.92 1.33 3.63
N PRO A 40 -14.84 1.77 4.90
CA PRO A 40 -15.92 1.56 5.89
C PRO A 40 -17.29 2.09 5.46
N GLU A 41 -17.33 3.20 4.70
CA GLU A 41 -18.60 3.81 4.29
C GLU A 41 -19.12 3.31 2.94
N GLY A 42 -18.36 2.47 2.23
CA GLY A 42 -18.62 2.19 0.82
C GLY A 42 -18.44 3.45 -0.04
N GLY A 43 -17.86 3.32 -1.22
CA GLY A 43 -17.64 4.48 -2.08
C GLY A 43 -16.64 4.17 -3.17
N THR A 44 -17.07 4.39 -4.41
CA THR A 44 -16.24 4.30 -5.60
C THR A 44 -15.74 5.68 -5.97
N PRO A 45 -14.47 5.84 -6.36
CA PRO A 45 -13.98 7.09 -6.93
C PRO A 45 -14.91 7.54 -8.07
N PRO A 46 -15.39 8.80 -8.07
CA PRO A 46 -16.32 9.30 -9.09
C PRO A 46 -15.65 9.47 -10.46
N TRP A 47 -14.32 9.42 -10.49
CA TRP A 47 -13.47 9.51 -11.66
C TRP A 47 -12.17 8.75 -11.39
N MET A 48 -11.53 8.28 -12.46
CA MET A 48 -10.26 7.56 -12.44
C MET A 48 -9.30 8.21 -13.45
N PRO A 49 -8.04 8.46 -13.08
CA PRO A 49 -6.99 8.88 -14.01
C PRO A 49 -6.86 7.90 -15.18
N THR A 50 -6.51 8.41 -16.36
CA THR A 50 -6.33 7.58 -17.57
C THR A 50 -4.96 7.76 -18.21
N SER A 51 -4.13 8.64 -17.64
CA SER A 51 -2.83 9.00 -18.19
C SER A 51 -1.85 9.41 -17.10
N LYS A 52 -0.56 9.43 -17.45
CA LYS A 52 0.49 9.98 -16.58
C LYS A 52 0.17 11.42 -16.14
N ASP A 53 -0.28 12.25 -17.07
CA ASP A 53 -0.58 13.67 -16.80
C ASP A 53 -1.73 13.81 -15.80
N ASP A 54 -2.74 12.92 -15.86
CA ASP A 54 -3.83 12.88 -14.88
C ASP A 54 -3.29 12.58 -13.47
N PHE A 55 -2.39 11.60 -13.35
CA PHE A 55 -1.76 11.26 -12.07
C PHE A 55 -0.85 12.38 -11.55
N ASP A 56 -0.08 13.03 -12.42
CA ASP A 56 0.75 14.18 -12.06
C ASP A 56 -0.10 15.34 -11.54
N HIS A 57 -1.27 15.57 -12.18
CA HIS A 57 -2.18 16.65 -11.81
C HIS A 57 -2.75 16.51 -10.39
N LEU A 58 -2.86 15.28 -9.86
CA LEU A 58 -3.30 15.02 -8.48
C LEU A 58 -2.45 15.80 -7.46
N ARG A 59 -1.16 16.01 -7.73
CA ARG A 59 -0.26 16.76 -6.84
C ARG A 59 -0.63 18.23 -6.68
N SER A 60 -1.51 18.77 -7.54
CA SER A 60 -1.98 20.15 -7.51
C SER A 60 -3.38 20.36 -6.91
N LEU A 61 -4.17 19.29 -6.72
CA LEU A 61 -5.55 19.37 -6.22
C LEU A 61 -5.65 19.83 -4.75
N SER A 62 -6.80 20.32 -4.29
CA SER A 62 -6.97 20.53 -2.84
C SER A 62 -7.14 19.19 -2.11
N ASP A 63 -6.80 19.13 -0.82
CA ASP A 63 -7.03 17.93 0.01
C ASP A 63 -8.50 17.50 0.01
N LYS A 64 -9.42 18.48 -0.06
CA LYS A 64 -10.86 18.22 -0.23
C LYS A 64 -11.16 17.50 -1.55
N ALA A 65 -10.51 17.90 -2.64
CA ALA A 65 -10.67 17.24 -3.93
C ALA A 65 -10.04 15.84 -3.94
N LEU A 66 -8.88 15.66 -3.30
CA LEU A 66 -8.26 14.33 -3.15
C LEU A 66 -9.17 13.38 -2.35
N ARG A 67 -9.76 13.84 -1.25
CA ARG A 67 -10.75 13.06 -0.47
C ARG A 67 -12.02 12.78 -1.26
N PHE A 68 -12.48 13.71 -2.09
CA PHE A 68 -13.62 13.50 -2.99
C PHE A 68 -13.34 12.42 -4.05
N LEU A 69 -12.08 12.28 -4.47
CA LEU A 69 -11.58 11.19 -5.33
C LEU A 69 -11.27 9.91 -4.55
N CYS A 70 -11.62 9.86 -3.26
CA CYS A 70 -11.42 8.74 -2.36
C CYS A 70 -9.95 8.39 -2.06
N LEU A 71 -9.00 9.32 -2.26
CA LEU A 71 -7.64 9.18 -1.75
C LEU A 71 -7.63 9.39 -0.23
N ASN A 72 -6.76 8.65 0.46
CA ASN A 72 -6.50 8.84 1.88
C ASN A 72 -5.06 9.28 2.12
N GLU A 73 -4.89 10.08 3.16
CA GLU A 73 -3.58 10.49 3.64
C GLU A 73 -3.05 9.43 4.63
N TRP A 74 -1.85 8.93 4.38
CA TRP A 74 -1.16 7.98 5.25
C TRP A 74 -0.40 8.71 6.36
N GLU A 75 0.48 9.62 5.92
CA GLU A 75 1.21 10.57 6.74
C GLU A 75 1.19 11.95 6.06
N ALA A 76 1.67 12.99 6.75
CA ALA A 76 1.59 14.36 6.26
C ALA A 76 2.11 14.50 4.82
N GLY A 77 1.21 14.80 3.88
CA GLY A 77 1.51 14.99 2.47
C GLY A 77 1.69 13.70 1.65
N HIS A 78 1.55 12.51 2.22
CA HIS A 78 1.57 11.24 1.49
C HIS A 78 0.15 10.72 1.26
N TRP A 79 -0.28 10.76 0.01
CA TRP A 79 -1.63 10.41 -0.40
C TRP A 79 -1.63 9.08 -1.15
N LEU A 80 -2.39 8.12 -0.64
CA LEU A 80 -2.55 6.78 -1.20
C LEU A 80 -3.63 6.75 -2.27
N TYR A 81 -3.37 6.01 -3.34
CA TYR A 81 -4.34 5.82 -4.41
C TYR A 81 -5.50 4.92 -3.96
N PRO A 82 -6.73 5.12 -4.47
CA PRO A 82 -7.81 4.15 -4.29
C PRO A 82 -7.43 2.79 -4.88
N GLY A 83 -7.87 1.70 -4.25
CA GLY A 83 -7.65 0.34 -4.73
C GLY A 83 -8.13 0.12 -6.17
N GLU A 84 -9.24 0.75 -6.52
CA GLU A 84 -9.87 0.67 -7.83
C GLU A 84 -9.01 1.25 -8.96
N TRP A 85 -7.98 2.03 -8.63
CA TRP A 85 -7.11 2.65 -9.62
C TRP A 85 -5.92 1.78 -10.03
N TYR A 86 -5.73 0.59 -9.43
CA TYR A 86 -4.58 -0.30 -9.70
C TYR A 86 -4.33 -0.49 -11.21
N ASP A 87 -5.37 -0.89 -11.95
CA ASP A 87 -5.27 -1.18 -13.38
C ASP A 87 -5.11 0.09 -14.25
N ALA A 88 -5.30 1.28 -13.68
CA ALA A 88 -5.19 2.55 -14.39
C ALA A 88 -3.81 3.21 -14.26
N ILE A 89 -2.98 2.76 -13.32
CA ILE A 89 -1.64 3.33 -13.13
C ILE A 89 -0.77 2.96 -14.35
N PRO A 90 -0.14 3.95 -15.01
CA PRO A 90 0.71 3.67 -16.16
C PRO A 90 1.92 2.81 -15.80
N VAL A 91 2.30 1.88 -16.67
CA VAL A 91 3.54 1.11 -16.53
C VAL A 91 4.74 2.06 -16.48
N GLY A 92 5.63 1.86 -15.50
CA GLY A 92 6.77 2.73 -15.27
C GLY A 92 6.38 4.12 -14.77
N TYR A 93 5.23 4.25 -14.10
CA TYR A 93 4.90 5.46 -13.37
C TYR A 93 5.53 5.42 -11.98
N GLU A 94 6.08 6.56 -11.54
CA GLU A 94 6.71 6.68 -10.23
C GLU A 94 5.65 6.72 -9.12
N ILE A 95 5.71 5.74 -8.22
CA ILE A 95 4.85 5.64 -7.03
C ILE A 95 5.69 5.72 -5.76
N VAL A 96 5.06 6.14 -4.66
CA VAL A 96 5.67 6.21 -3.34
C VAL A 96 4.93 5.29 -2.38
N ASP A 97 5.61 4.28 -1.86
CA ASP A 97 5.04 3.31 -0.92
C ASP A 97 4.84 3.89 0.50
N ILE A 98 4.13 3.18 1.37
CA ILE A 98 3.91 3.54 2.79
C ILE A 98 5.18 3.66 3.64
N ASN A 99 6.32 3.16 3.16
CA ASN A 99 7.63 3.34 3.79
C ASN A 99 8.36 4.60 3.28
N GLY A 100 7.80 5.28 2.29
CA GLY A 100 8.39 6.46 1.64
C GLY A 100 9.41 6.13 0.56
N GLU A 101 9.50 4.86 0.14
CA GLU A 101 10.36 4.42 -0.95
C GLU A 101 9.71 4.73 -2.31
N VAL A 102 10.55 5.06 -3.28
CA VAL A 102 10.13 5.40 -4.64
C VAL A 102 10.41 4.22 -5.55
N GLU A 103 9.39 3.76 -6.27
CA GLU A 103 9.51 2.67 -7.23
C GLU A 103 8.73 2.93 -8.52
N GLN A 104 8.99 2.09 -9.53
CA GLN A 104 8.31 2.15 -10.82
C GLN A 104 7.18 1.12 -10.82
N PHE A 105 5.96 1.57 -11.12
CA PHE A 105 4.80 0.69 -11.15
C PHE A 105 4.91 -0.36 -12.27
N GLU A 106 4.71 -1.62 -11.91
CA GLU A 106 4.67 -2.75 -12.83
C GLU A 106 3.44 -3.64 -12.53
N PRO A 107 2.42 -3.68 -13.41
CA PRO A 107 1.22 -4.49 -13.19
C PRO A 107 1.55 -5.97 -12.99
N GLY A 108 0.99 -6.56 -11.93
CA GLY A 108 1.22 -7.96 -11.56
C GLY A 108 2.53 -8.23 -10.82
N VAL A 109 3.39 -7.21 -10.65
CA VAL A 109 4.61 -7.27 -9.82
C VAL A 109 4.46 -6.35 -8.61
N THR A 110 4.04 -5.09 -8.83
CA THR A 110 3.67 -4.19 -7.74
C THR A 110 2.42 -4.73 -7.05
N ASP A 111 2.49 -4.81 -5.72
CA ASP A 111 1.43 -5.36 -4.87
C ASP A 111 0.10 -4.65 -5.12
N ASN A 112 -1.02 -5.38 -5.07
CA ASN A 112 -2.37 -4.82 -5.18
C ASN A 112 -3.15 -4.89 -3.86
N ASP A 113 -2.44 -5.12 -2.75
CA ASP A 113 -3.01 -5.06 -1.41
C ASP A 113 -3.65 -3.70 -1.12
N ILE A 114 -4.88 -3.78 -0.61
CA ILE A 114 -5.74 -2.67 -0.29
C ILE A 114 -5.99 -2.63 1.22
N ARG A 115 -5.72 -1.46 1.81
CA ARG A 115 -6.05 -1.14 3.21
C ARG A 115 -6.99 0.04 3.25
N TYR A 116 -8.18 -0.18 3.82
CA TYR A 116 -9.24 0.82 3.93
C TYR A 116 -9.58 1.46 2.57
N GLY A 117 -9.65 0.63 1.52
CA GLY A 117 -9.95 1.01 0.14
C GLY A 117 -8.84 1.77 -0.60
N CYS A 118 -7.62 1.82 -0.07
CA CYS A 118 -6.46 2.42 -0.76
C CYS A 118 -5.34 1.41 -0.95
N LEU A 119 -4.59 1.54 -2.05
CA LEU A 119 -3.33 0.86 -2.30
C LEU A 119 -2.28 1.30 -1.26
N ALA A 120 -1.31 0.43 -0.96
CA ALA A 120 -0.20 0.75 -0.05
C ALA A 120 0.86 1.70 -0.67
N TYR A 121 0.47 2.49 -1.66
CA TYR A 121 1.31 3.46 -2.35
C TYR A 121 0.47 4.56 -3.01
N GLY A 122 1.15 5.65 -3.35
CA GLY A 122 0.55 6.78 -4.03
C GLY A 122 1.58 7.84 -4.36
N PHE A 123 1.38 9.07 -3.91
CA PHE A 123 2.32 10.17 -4.16
C PHE A 123 2.57 11.03 -2.92
N LYS A 124 3.77 11.60 -2.85
CA LYS A 124 4.15 12.58 -1.83
C LYS A 124 4.04 14.01 -2.35
N ARG A 125 3.42 14.89 -1.59
CA ARG A 125 3.53 16.34 -1.71
C ARG A 125 4.67 16.80 -0.84
N MET A 126 5.52 17.66 -1.37
CA MET A 126 6.43 18.43 -0.52
C MET A 126 5.57 19.20 0.48
N ALA A 127 5.88 19.08 1.77
CA ALA A 127 5.28 19.94 2.77
C ALA A 127 5.51 21.38 2.33
N LEU A 128 4.44 22.20 2.28
CA LEU A 128 4.62 23.63 2.24
C LEU A 128 5.43 23.96 3.49
N GLU A 129 6.69 24.39 3.33
CA GLU A 129 7.44 24.92 4.46
C GLU A 129 6.54 25.99 5.09
N ALA A 130 6.13 25.75 6.34
CA ALA A 130 5.40 26.74 7.10
C ALA A 130 6.28 27.99 7.11
N GLY A 131 5.86 29.00 6.34
CA GLY A 131 6.55 30.28 6.28
C GLY A 131 6.80 30.77 7.69
N LYS A 132 8.08 31.05 7.96
CA LYS A 132 8.60 31.65 9.20
C LYS A 132 7.75 32.81 9.71
#